data_AF-A0A6J0ZZB1-F1
#
_entry.id   AF-A0A6J0ZZB1-F1
#
_cell.length_a   1.000
_cell.length_b   1.000
_cell.length_c   1.000
_cell.angle_alpha   90.00
_cell.angle_beta   90.00
_cell.angle_gamma   90.00
#
_symmetry.space_group_name_H-M   'P 1'
#
loop_
_entity.id
_entity.type
_entity.pdbx_description
1 polymer ?
#
loop_
_entity_poly.entity_id
_entity_poly.type
_entity_poly.pdbx_seq_one_letter_code
_entity_poly.pdbx_strand_id
1 'polypeptide(L)'
;MSSERQELQLDPQIQSAQGSREDMISWVVALETALLPCLPARELQAIDRSPHPSHQIDVERHARDFMEAAKKLQLYFIGLQREDQPTRAEMLRKEIATMEEELKVKSEIINNQERLIQGWRKDLTDQLDKHNTELERV
;
A
#
# COMPACT_ATOMS: atom_id res chain seq x y z
N MET A 1 -20.80 -35.24 4.78
CA MET A 1 -20.59 -34.66 3.44
C MET A 1 -20.94 -33.19 3.51
N SER A 2 -19.95 -32.31 3.50
CA SER A 2 -20.11 -30.90 3.14
C SER A 2 -18.76 -30.41 2.65
N SER A 3 -18.58 -30.42 1.33
CA SER A 3 -17.46 -29.77 0.65
C SER A 3 -17.73 -28.27 0.66
N GLU A 4 -17.03 -27.52 1.51
CA GLU A 4 -16.94 -26.08 1.35
C GLU A 4 -15.93 -25.78 0.23
N ARG A 5 -16.49 -25.37 -0.91
CA ARG A 5 -15.75 -24.72 -1.99
C ARG A 5 -15.23 -23.40 -1.45
N GLN A 6 -13.93 -23.38 -1.17
CA GLN A 6 -13.17 -22.17 -0.92
C GLN A 6 -13.10 -21.39 -2.23
N GLU A 7 -14.00 -20.41 -2.41
CA GLU A 7 -13.82 -19.38 -3.43
C GLU A 7 -12.55 -18.62 -3.07
N LEU A 8 -11.52 -18.79 -3.89
CA LEU A 8 -10.34 -17.94 -3.93
C LEU A 8 -10.81 -16.54 -4.33
N GLN A 9 -11.20 -15.75 -3.33
CA GLN A 9 -11.43 -14.33 -3.46
C GLN A 9 -10.06 -13.67 -3.70
N LEU A 10 -9.64 -13.67 -4.97
CA LEU A 10 -8.46 -12.95 -5.44
C LEU A 10 -8.59 -11.49 -5.02
N ASP A 11 -7.59 -11.04 -4.28
CA ASP A 11 -7.49 -9.69 -3.74
C ASP A 11 -7.75 -8.64 -4.84
N PRO A 12 -8.69 -7.69 -4.67
CA PRO A 12 -9.03 -6.68 -5.69
C PRO A 12 -7.81 -5.86 -6.18
N GLN A 13 -6.75 -5.82 -5.38
CA GLN A 13 -5.51 -5.14 -5.69
C GLN A 13 -4.68 -5.84 -6.79
N ILE A 14 -4.83 -7.15 -6.98
CA ILE A 14 -4.07 -7.90 -8.02
C ILE A 14 -4.71 -7.72 -9.40
N GLN A 15 -6.05 -7.63 -9.47
CA GLN A 15 -6.77 -7.47 -10.74
C GLN A 15 -6.63 -6.06 -11.30
N SER A 16 -6.59 -5.03 -10.46
CA SER A 16 -6.39 -3.64 -10.91
C SER A 16 -4.97 -3.41 -11.46
N ALA A 17 -3.96 -4.10 -10.89
CA ALA A 17 -2.59 -4.03 -11.36
C ALA A 17 -2.38 -4.69 -12.74
N GLN A 18 -3.17 -5.71 -13.09
CA GLN A 18 -3.10 -6.36 -14.40
C GLN A 18 -3.62 -5.47 -15.52
N GLY A 19 -4.78 -4.83 -15.34
CA GLY A 19 -5.33 -3.88 -16.32
C GLY A 19 -4.46 -2.64 -16.51
N SER A 20 -3.87 -2.13 -15.42
CA SER A 20 -2.99 -0.95 -15.47
C SER A 20 -1.68 -1.21 -16.24
N ARG A 21 -1.18 -2.45 -16.20
CA ARG A 21 0.01 -2.88 -16.95
C ARG A 21 -0.29 -3.00 -18.46
N GLU A 22 -1.47 -3.49 -18.81
CA GLU A 22 -1.91 -3.60 -20.21
C GLU A 22 -2.09 -2.21 -20.84
N ASP A 23 -2.64 -1.26 -20.08
CA ASP A 23 -2.75 0.15 -20.49
C ASP A 23 -1.37 0.79 -20.73
N MET A 24 -0.40 0.55 -19.84
CA MET A 24 0.98 1.00 -20.02
C MET A 24 1.59 0.46 -21.33
N ILE A 25 1.45 -0.84 -21.59
CA ILE A 25 1.97 -1.46 -22.83
C ILE A 25 1.31 -0.81 -24.05
N SER A 26 0.00 -0.59 -24.00
CA SER A 26 -0.76 0.09 -25.06
C SER A 26 -0.22 1.50 -25.35
N TRP A 27 0.09 2.29 -24.32
CA TRP A 27 0.68 3.63 -24.52
C TRP A 27 2.10 3.58 -25.09
N VAL A 28 2.92 2.59 -24.72
CA VAL A 28 4.25 2.38 -25.33
C VAL A 28 4.13 2.03 -26.81
N VAL A 29 3.20 1.14 -27.17
CA VAL A 29 2.92 0.80 -28.57
C VAL A 29 2.39 2.02 -29.34
N ALA A 30 1.55 2.84 -28.72
CA ALA A 30 1.06 4.08 -29.32
C ALA A 30 2.18 5.10 -29.57
N LEU A 31 3.14 5.23 -28.65
CA LEU A 31 4.35 6.04 -28.84
C LEU A 31 5.18 5.56 -30.03
N GLU A 32 5.45 4.26 -30.09
CA GLU A 32 6.20 3.64 -31.19
C GLU A 32 5.47 3.86 -32.53
N THR A 33 4.16 3.64 -32.56
CA THR A 33 3.33 3.83 -33.77
C THR A 33 3.29 5.29 -34.22
N ALA A 34 3.28 6.24 -33.30
CA ALA A 34 3.31 7.67 -33.62
C ALA A 34 4.66 8.11 -34.19
N LEU A 35 5.78 7.52 -33.71
CA LEU A 35 7.12 7.87 -34.17
C LEU A 35 7.55 7.15 -35.44
N LEU A 36 7.11 5.91 -35.66
CA LEU A 36 7.55 5.06 -36.76
C LEU A 36 7.43 5.73 -38.15
N PRO A 37 6.37 6.49 -38.47
CA PRO A 37 6.26 7.24 -39.72
C PRO A 37 7.25 8.40 -39.84
N CYS A 38 7.71 8.97 -38.74
CA CYS A 38 8.59 10.15 -38.70
C CYS A 38 10.09 9.78 -38.70
N LEU A 39 10.44 8.50 -38.84
CA LEU A 39 11.83 8.05 -38.82
C LEU A 39 12.48 8.17 -40.22
N PRO A 40 13.71 8.75 -40.32
CA PRO A 40 14.43 8.93 -41.58
C PRO A 40 14.66 7.64 -42.38
N ALA A 41 14.67 6.48 -41.71
CA ALA A 41 14.85 5.18 -42.32
C ALA A 41 13.75 4.83 -43.35
N ARG A 42 12.54 5.38 -43.19
CA ARG A 42 11.41 5.14 -44.10
C ARG A 42 11.45 6.06 -45.32
N GLU A 43 11.97 7.27 -45.16
CA GLU A 43 12.19 8.23 -46.25
C GLU A 43 13.25 7.72 -47.23
N LEU A 44 14.31 7.06 -46.73
CA LEU A 44 15.36 6.44 -47.54
C LEU A 44 14.86 5.26 -48.39
N GLN A 45 13.78 4.58 -48.01
CA GLN A 45 13.16 3.50 -48.79
C GLN A 45 12.10 4.01 -49.79
N ALA A 46 11.64 5.26 -49.68
CA ALA A 46 10.61 5.86 -50.53
C ALA A 46 11.17 6.63 -51.75
N ILE A 47 12.49 6.76 -51.89
CA ILE A 47 13.14 7.59 -52.92
C ILE A 47 12.88 7.08 -54.36
N ASP A 48 12.38 5.85 -54.56
CA ASP A 48 12.15 5.28 -55.90
C ASP A 48 10.67 5.19 -56.35
N ARG A 49 9.72 5.87 -55.69
CA ARG A 49 8.30 5.81 -56.11
C ARG A 49 7.54 7.13 -56.13
N SER A 50 7.93 8.05 -57.03
CA SER A 50 7.05 9.10 -57.62
C SER A 50 6.34 10.09 -56.65
N PRO A 51 5.92 11.28 -57.11
CA PRO A 51 5.26 12.26 -56.25
C PRO A 51 3.79 11.88 -56.01
N HIS A 52 3.55 10.81 -55.24
CA HIS A 52 2.21 10.44 -54.79
C HIS A 52 1.88 11.14 -53.46
N PRO A 53 0.76 11.88 -53.35
CA PRO A 53 0.35 12.62 -52.14
C PRO A 53 0.22 11.77 -50.87
N SER A 54 0.10 10.44 -51.01
CA SER A 54 0.05 9.46 -49.91
C SER A 54 1.35 9.33 -49.10
N HIS A 55 2.43 10.02 -49.50
CA HIS A 55 3.72 10.01 -48.82
C HIS A 55 3.97 11.25 -47.94
N GLN A 56 3.02 12.19 -47.86
CA GLN A 56 3.13 13.29 -46.92
C GLN A 56 2.78 12.80 -45.51
N ILE A 57 3.81 12.61 -44.68
CA ILE A 57 3.65 12.34 -43.26
C ILE A 57 3.10 13.62 -42.61
N ASP A 58 1.92 13.55 -42.00
CA ASP A 58 1.35 14.63 -41.18
C ASP A 58 2.09 14.64 -39.83
N VAL A 59 3.24 15.31 -39.82
CA VAL A 59 4.14 15.37 -38.67
C VAL A 59 3.45 15.99 -37.46
N GLU A 60 2.60 17.01 -37.68
CA GLU A 60 1.83 17.66 -36.61
C GLU A 60 0.86 16.70 -35.95
N ARG A 61 0.15 15.87 -36.72
CA ARG A 61 -0.73 14.84 -36.17
C ARG A 61 0.06 13.79 -35.39
N HIS A 62 1.15 13.28 -35.94
CA HIS A 62 2.00 12.31 -35.24
C HIS A 62 2.63 12.86 -33.96
N ALA A 63 3.05 14.13 -33.97
CA ALA A 63 3.55 14.81 -32.78
C ALA A 63 2.48 14.93 -31.69
N ARG A 64 1.22 15.23 -32.05
CA ARG A 64 0.10 15.26 -31.09
C ARG A 64 -0.15 13.89 -30.48
N ASP A 65 -0.26 12.85 -31.31
CA ASP A 65 -0.51 11.47 -30.86
C ASP A 65 0.61 10.98 -29.93
N PHE A 66 1.87 11.29 -30.27
CA PHE A 66 3.03 11.01 -29.44
C PHE A 66 2.97 11.71 -28.08
N MET A 67 2.71 13.02 -28.07
CA MET A 67 2.61 13.80 -26.82
C MET A 67 1.48 13.30 -25.93
N GLU A 68 0.35 12.88 -26.51
CA GLU A 68 -0.77 12.33 -25.75
C GLU A 68 -0.42 11.00 -25.09
N ALA A 69 0.18 10.07 -25.84
CA ALA A 69 0.61 8.78 -25.30
C ALA A 69 1.71 8.95 -24.23
N ALA A 70 2.65 9.88 -24.44
CA ALA A 70 3.70 10.22 -23.48
C ALA A 70 3.11 10.77 -22.18
N LYS A 71 2.10 11.65 -22.27
CA LYS A 71 1.42 12.22 -21.10
C LYS A 71 0.68 11.16 -20.29
N LYS A 72 -0.03 10.23 -20.95
CA LYS A 72 -0.72 9.12 -20.27
C LYS A 72 0.27 8.22 -19.53
N LEU A 73 1.39 7.88 -20.18
CA LEU A 73 2.46 7.10 -19.57
C LEU A 73 3.14 7.82 -18.40
N GLN A 74 3.37 9.13 -18.52
CA GLN A 74 3.90 9.95 -17.43
C GLN A 74 2.97 9.96 -16.21
N LEU A 75 1.67 10.16 -16.41
CA LEU A 75 0.67 10.14 -15.34
C LEU A 75 0.60 8.77 -14.65
N TYR A 76 0.73 7.68 -15.42
CA TYR A 76 0.82 6.33 -14.88
C TYR A 76 2.01 6.17 -13.92
N PHE A 77 3.21 6.60 -14.33
CA PHE A 77 4.40 6.55 -13.45
C PHE A 77 4.28 7.45 -12.22
N ILE A 78 3.68 8.64 -12.33
CA ILE A 78 3.38 9.49 -11.18
C ILE A 78 2.39 8.80 -10.22
N GLY A 79 1.42 8.07 -10.77
CA GLY A 79 0.49 7.24 -9.99
C GLY A 79 1.20 6.14 -9.22
N LEU A 80 2.15 5.44 -9.87
CA LEU A 80 2.99 4.43 -9.22
C LEU A 80 3.88 5.02 -8.12
N GLN A 81 4.42 6.23 -8.30
CA GLN A 81 5.19 6.92 -7.26
C GLN A 81 4.34 7.32 -6.03
N ARG A 82 3.02 7.49 -6.18
CA ARG A 82 2.13 7.72 -5.02
C ARG A 82 1.88 6.45 -4.20
N GLU A 83 2.24 5.29 -4.73
CA GLU A 83 2.21 4.02 -4.02
C GLU A 83 3.33 3.90 -2.96
N ASP A 84 4.23 4.89 -2.89
CA ASP A 84 5.24 5.09 -1.83
C ASP A 84 4.62 5.56 -0.48
N GLN A 85 3.28 5.61 -0.40
CA GLN A 85 2.57 5.69 0.88
C GLN A 85 2.79 4.40 1.67
N PRO A 86 3.01 4.46 3.00
CA PRO A 86 3.20 3.27 3.80
C PRO A 86 2.06 2.30 3.55
N THR A 87 2.42 1.09 3.14
CA THR A 87 1.45 0.04 2.84
C THR A 87 0.57 -0.20 4.06
N ARG A 88 -0.63 -0.72 3.84
CA ARG A 88 -1.51 -1.12 4.95
C ARG A 88 -0.79 -2.01 5.97
N ALA A 89 0.10 -2.90 5.50
CA ALA A 89 0.91 -3.74 6.36
C ALA A 89 1.89 -2.95 7.24
N GLU A 90 2.56 -1.93 6.70
CA GLU A 90 3.48 -1.08 7.46
C GLU A 90 2.75 -0.21 8.49
N MET A 91 1.60 0.36 8.11
CA MET A 91 0.75 1.09 9.05
C MET A 91 0.32 0.20 10.22
N LEU A 92 -0.18 -1.01 9.92
CA LEU A 92 -0.61 -1.96 10.94
C LEU A 92 0.56 -2.39 11.85
N ARG A 93 1.76 -2.62 11.30
CA ARG A 93 2.94 -2.93 12.12
C ARG A 93 3.27 -1.81 13.11
N LYS A 94 3.19 -0.55 12.67
CA LYS A 94 3.42 0.61 13.54
C LYS A 94 2.35 0.72 14.63
N GLU A 95 1.10 0.46 14.28
CA GLU A 95 -0.02 0.48 15.22
C GLU A 95 0.13 -0.62 16.28
N ILE A 96 0.45 -1.86 15.86
CA ILE A 96 0.74 -2.98 16.76
C ILE A 96 1.87 -2.62 17.73
N ALA A 97 3.00 -2.10 17.24
CA ALA A 97 4.13 -1.71 18.09
C ALA A 97 3.74 -0.64 19.12
N THR A 98 2.85 0.28 18.76
CA THR A 98 2.33 1.31 19.68
C THR A 98 1.45 0.66 20.75
N MET A 99 0.53 -0.23 20.35
CA MET A 99 -0.34 -0.94 21.29
C MET A 99 0.44 -1.86 22.24
N GLU A 100 1.52 -2.51 21.77
CA GLU A 100 2.37 -3.36 22.60
C GLU A 100 3.07 -2.57 23.72
N GLU A 101 3.58 -1.37 23.43
CA GLU A 101 4.18 -0.51 24.46
C GLU A 101 3.13 0.01 25.45
N GLU A 102 1.95 0.42 24.95
CA GLU A 102 0.85 0.81 25.84
C GLU A 102 0.42 -0.32 26.77
N LEU A 103 0.34 -1.56 26.24
CA LEU A 103 -0.02 -2.74 27.02
C LEU A 103 1.01 -2.98 28.12
N LYS A 104 2.31 -2.92 27.79
CA LYS A 104 3.40 -3.07 28.76
C LYS A 104 3.30 -2.05 29.89
N VAL A 105 3.14 -0.76 29.58
CA VAL A 105 2.99 0.30 30.59
C VAL A 105 1.77 0.05 31.48
N LYS A 106 0.62 -0.33 30.89
CA LYS A 106 -0.59 -0.65 31.66
C LYS A 106 -0.39 -1.86 32.57
N SER A 107 0.29 -2.89 32.11
CA SER A 107 0.63 -4.07 32.93
C SER A 107 1.51 -3.72 34.12
N GLU A 108 2.50 -2.84 33.95
CA GLU A 108 3.34 -2.36 35.05
C GLU A 108 2.53 -1.60 36.11
N ILE A 109 1.59 -0.75 35.67
CA ILE A 109 0.68 -0.03 36.57
C ILE A 109 -0.19 -1.01 37.37
N ILE A 110 -0.79 -2.00 36.70
CA ILE A 110 -1.62 -3.02 37.36
C ILE A 110 -0.81 -3.77 38.40
N ASN A 111 0.41 -4.22 38.06
CA ASN A 111 1.28 -4.94 38.99
C ASN A 111 1.64 -4.09 40.22
N ASN A 112 1.87 -2.79 40.04
CA ASN A 112 2.13 -1.89 41.16
C ASN A 112 0.90 -1.72 42.06
N GLN A 113 -0.28 -1.54 41.47
CA GLN A 113 -1.52 -1.41 42.21
C GLN A 113 -1.87 -2.70 42.98
N GLU A 114 -1.66 -3.86 42.37
CA GLU A 114 -1.88 -5.16 43.01
C GLU A 114 -0.97 -5.33 44.22
N ARG A 115 0.31 -4.94 44.13
CA ARG A 115 1.24 -4.97 45.26
C ARG A 115 0.79 -4.09 46.43
N LEU A 116 0.28 -2.89 46.13
CA LEU A 116 -0.25 -1.98 47.17
C LEU A 116 -1.47 -2.58 47.86
N ILE A 117 -2.41 -3.14 47.09
CA ILE A 117 -3.62 -3.77 47.63
C ILE A 117 -3.26 -4.97 48.52
N GLN A 118 -2.31 -5.79 48.09
CA GLN A 118 -1.83 -6.92 48.90
C GLN A 118 -1.18 -6.45 50.20
N GLY A 119 -0.37 -5.38 50.15
CA GLY A 119 0.21 -4.76 51.35
C GLY A 119 -0.86 -4.30 52.32
N TRP A 120 -1.86 -3.53 51.85
CA TRP A 120 -2.95 -3.05 52.71
C TRP A 120 -3.79 -4.18 53.29
N ARG A 121 -4.05 -5.25 52.52
CA ARG A 121 -4.75 -6.43 53.04
C ARG A 121 -4.00 -7.06 54.20
N LYS A 122 -2.68 -7.22 54.05
CA LYS A 122 -1.83 -7.77 55.11
C LYS A 122 -1.86 -6.87 56.34
N ASP A 123 -1.65 -5.57 56.19
CA ASP A 123 -1.63 -4.64 57.32
C ASP A 123 -2.95 -4.63 58.09
N LEU A 124 -4.08 -4.70 57.38
CA LEU A 124 -5.41 -4.79 57.99
C LEU A 124 -5.61 -6.10 58.74
N THR A 125 -5.16 -7.23 58.18
CA THR A 125 -5.20 -8.53 58.87
C THR A 125 -4.33 -8.52 60.13
N ASP A 126 -3.09 -8.04 60.03
CA ASP A 126 -2.17 -7.97 61.17
C ASP A 126 -2.73 -7.05 62.29
N GLN A 127 -3.38 -5.95 61.93
CA GLN A 127 -4.07 -5.08 62.89
C GLN A 127 -5.28 -5.77 63.53
N LEU A 128 -6.10 -6.47 62.75
CA LEU A 128 -7.26 -7.19 63.26
C LEU A 128 -6.86 -8.27 64.27
N ASP A 129 -5.84 -9.06 63.94
CA ASP A 129 -5.33 -10.13 64.80
C ASP A 129 -4.77 -9.55 66.11
N LYS A 130 -4.04 -8.43 66.03
CA LYS A 130 -3.55 -7.72 67.22
C LYS A 130 -4.69 -7.20 68.10
N HIS A 131 -5.75 -6.66 67.50
CA HIS A 131 -6.91 -6.19 68.26
C HIS A 131 -7.66 -7.35 68.92
N ASN A 132 -7.80 -8.48 68.23
CA ASN A 132 -8.48 -9.66 68.76
C ASN A 132 -7.72 -10.28 69.94
N THR A 133 -6.39 -10.38 69.83
CA THR A 133 -5.54 -10.88 70.92
C THR A 133 -5.57 -9.98 72.16
N GLU A 134 -5.63 -8.65 72.00
CA GLU A 134 -5.79 -7.74 73.15
C GLU A 134 -7.19 -7.86 73.78
N LEU A 135 -8.25 -8.06 72.98
CA LEU A 135 -9.60 -8.29 73.48
C LEU A 135 -9.73 -9.59 74.28
N GLU A 136 -9.05 -10.67 73.86
CA GLU A 136 -9.01 -11.93 74.61
C GLU A 136 -8.28 -11.83 75.97
N ARG A 137 -7.50 -10.76 76.17
CA ARG A 137 -6.70 -10.55 77.37
C ARG A 137 -7.44 -9.79 78.48
N VAL A 138 -8.58 -9.17 78.17
CA VAL A 138 -9.43 -8.35 79.06
C VAL A 138 -10.61 -9.17 79.56
#